data_AF-A0A293MY12-F1
#
_entry.id   AF-A0A293MY12-F1
#
_cell.length_a   1.000
_cell.length_b   1.000
_cell.length_c   1.000
_cell.angle_alpha   90.00
_cell.angle_beta   90.00
_cell.angle_gamma   90.00
#
_symmetry.space_group_name_H-M   'P 1'
#
loop_
_entity.id
_entity.type
_entity.pdbx_description
1 polymer ?
#
loop_
_entity_poly.entity_id
_entity_poly.type
_entity_poly.pdbx_seq_one_letter_code
_entity_poly.pdbx_strand_id
1 'polypeptide(L)'
;MRPNVLKQNPSLKPTEVIQAIAAKWKLTDETTKQKYATLSRECREKFLQQKEMYDSKLTAQQKEALKEMAIEKRLKSTKRKLNEKLRQLERPKAPRSAYLFFTTAKRSDVQGKHATEVMTTLAQMWRELPEDGKKPYFEKAEADRARYEAEMAVWMKRMEKEGKWDLLNDLKDNLRELKKEQHGVVKKTDSGLQYK
;
A
#
# COMPACT_ATOMS: atom_id res chain seq x y z
N MET A 1 14.74 -28.46 -11.60
CA MET A 1 14.69 -28.12 -13.05
C MET A 1 15.18 -26.71 -13.39
N ARG A 2 14.90 -25.67 -12.58
CA ARG A 2 15.33 -24.28 -12.87
C ARG A 2 16.84 -24.05 -13.00
N PRO A 3 17.71 -24.59 -12.12
CA PRO A 3 19.16 -24.39 -12.25
C PRO A 3 19.74 -25.00 -13.55
N ASN A 4 19.18 -26.11 -14.03
CA ASN A 4 19.64 -26.76 -15.27
C ASN A 4 19.25 -25.95 -16.51
N VAL A 5 18.05 -25.34 -16.53
CA VAL A 5 17.62 -24.48 -17.65
C VAL A 5 18.44 -23.19 -17.71
N LEU A 6 18.81 -22.62 -16.56
CA LEU A 6 19.69 -21.45 -16.47
C LEU A 6 21.14 -21.76 -16.89
N LYS A 7 21.66 -22.94 -16.54
CA LYS A 7 22.99 -23.38 -17.02
C LYS A 7 23.04 -23.61 -18.52
N GLN A 8 21.96 -24.16 -19.09
CA GLN A 8 21.85 -24.40 -20.54
C GLN A 8 21.59 -23.12 -21.33
N ASN A 9 20.91 -22.15 -20.73
CA ASN A 9 20.58 -20.89 -21.39
C ASN A 9 20.77 -19.70 -20.42
N PRO A 10 22.02 -19.24 -20.21
CA PRO A 10 22.33 -18.21 -19.22
C PRO A 10 21.74 -16.82 -19.52
N SER A 11 21.39 -16.55 -20.78
CA SER A 11 20.91 -15.26 -21.29
C SER A 11 19.38 -15.13 -21.35
N LEU A 12 18.63 -16.19 -21.01
CA LEU A 12 17.16 -16.15 -21.06
C LEU A 12 16.56 -15.31 -19.93
N LYS A 13 15.43 -14.65 -20.24
CA LYS A 13 14.67 -13.93 -19.23
C LYS A 13 14.05 -14.91 -18.23
N PRO A 14 13.92 -14.55 -16.95
CA PRO A 14 13.32 -15.43 -15.93
C PRO A 14 11.92 -15.97 -16.29
N THR A 15 11.13 -15.22 -17.05
CA THR A 15 9.81 -15.63 -17.57
C THR A 15 9.90 -16.77 -18.59
N GLU A 16 10.87 -16.69 -19.50
CA GLU A 16 11.11 -17.71 -20.54
C GLU A 16 11.67 -18.99 -19.92
N VAL A 17 12.52 -18.86 -18.89
CA VAL A 17 13.01 -19.99 -18.11
C VAL A 17 11.86 -20.75 -17.44
N ILE A 18 10.87 -20.05 -16.86
CA ILE A 18 9.69 -20.70 -16.27
C ILE A 18 8.85 -21.38 -17.34
N GLN A 19 8.64 -20.74 -18.50
CA GLN A 19 7.91 -21.35 -19.62
C GLN A 19 8.59 -22.63 -20.13
N ALA A 20 9.92 -22.62 -20.28
CA ALA A 20 10.70 -23.79 -20.69
C ALA A 20 10.62 -24.93 -19.66
N ILE A 21 10.64 -24.61 -18.35
CA ILE A 21 10.44 -25.61 -17.29
C ILE A 21 9.03 -26.20 -17.36
N ALA A 22 8.01 -25.37 -17.58
CA ALA A 22 6.63 -25.82 -17.70
C ALA A 22 6.43 -26.75 -18.92
N ALA A 23 7.05 -26.41 -20.06
CA ALA A 23 7.04 -27.26 -21.25
C ALA A 23 7.73 -28.62 -20.99
N LYS A 24 8.91 -28.60 -20.34
CA LYS A 24 9.61 -29.84 -19.93
C LYS A 24 8.77 -30.69 -18.96
N TRP A 25 8.10 -30.05 -17.99
CA TRP A 25 7.22 -30.74 -17.04
C TRP A 25 6.03 -31.43 -17.71
N LYS A 26 5.42 -30.81 -18.73
CA LYS A 26 4.33 -31.42 -19.50
C LYS A 26 4.75 -32.72 -20.17
N LEU A 27 5.93 -32.73 -20.79
CA LEU A 27 6.53 -33.86 -21.49
C LEU A 27 7.13 -34.93 -20.56
N THR A 28 7.17 -34.69 -19.25
CA THR A 28 7.73 -35.65 -18.29
C THR A 28 6.79 -36.85 -18.12
N ASP A 29 7.37 -38.03 -17.88
CA ASP A 29 6.67 -39.29 -17.65
C ASP A 29 5.81 -39.27 -16.38
N GLU A 30 4.79 -40.13 -16.35
CA GLU A 30 3.83 -40.19 -15.25
C GLU A 30 4.46 -40.68 -13.94
N THR A 31 5.50 -41.53 -14.00
CA THR A 31 6.17 -42.05 -12.80
C THR A 31 6.92 -40.95 -12.06
N THR A 32 7.60 -40.06 -12.81
CA THR A 32 8.24 -38.87 -12.27
C THR A 32 7.20 -37.90 -11.71
N LYS A 33 6.08 -37.68 -12.40
CA LYS A 33 4.99 -36.83 -11.89
C LYS A 33 4.42 -37.36 -10.57
N GLN A 34 4.18 -38.66 -10.47
CA GLN A 34 3.71 -39.33 -9.25
C GLN A 34 4.73 -39.20 -8.11
N LYS A 35 6.03 -39.34 -8.37
CA LYS A 35 7.08 -39.10 -7.37
C LYS A 35 6.95 -37.70 -6.75
N TYR A 36 6.85 -36.65 -7.56
CA TYR A 36 6.70 -35.28 -7.04
C TYR A 36 5.34 -35.05 -6.37
N ALA A 37 4.27 -35.71 -6.81
CA ALA A 37 2.97 -35.65 -6.14
C ALA A 37 3.02 -36.26 -4.72
N THR A 38 3.73 -37.38 -4.56
CA THR A 38 3.97 -37.99 -3.24
C THR A 38 4.84 -37.09 -2.37
N LEU A 39 5.98 -36.60 -2.88
CA LEU A 39 6.82 -35.64 -2.17
C LEU A 39 6.04 -34.39 -1.76
N SER A 40 5.16 -33.87 -2.62
CA SER A 40 4.32 -32.71 -2.29
C SER A 40 3.36 -33.00 -1.15
N ARG A 41 2.79 -34.21 -1.08
CA ARG A 41 1.92 -34.63 0.02
C ARG A 41 2.71 -34.74 1.33
N GLU A 42 3.85 -35.42 1.31
CA GLU A 42 4.72 -35.56 2.48
C GLU A 42 5.24 -34.20 2.98
N CYS A 43 5.66 -33.30 2.07
CA CYS A 43 6.06 -31.95 2.44
C CYS A 43 4.92 -31.15 3.05
N ARG A 44 3.69 -31.29 2.54
CA ARG A 44 2.50 -30.64 3.11
C ARG A 44 2.22 -31.16 4.51
N GLU A 45 2.30 -32.47 4.73
CA GLU A 45 2.08 -33.08 6.04
C GLU A 45 3.14 -32.61 7.06
N LYS A 46 4.42 -32.63 6.69
CA LYS A 46 5.51 -32.09 7.52
C LYS A 46 5.28 -30.61 7.86
N PHE A 47 4.86 -29.80 6.89
CA PHE A 47 4.55 -28.40 7.12
C PHE A 47 3.38 -28.22 8.10
N LEU A 48 2.32 -29.02 7.99
CA LEU A 48 1.18 -28.95 8.90
C LEU A 48 1.59 -29.31 10.34
N GLN A 49 2.35 -30.38 10.52
CA GLN A 49 2.89 -30.77 11.83
C GLN A 49 3.77 -29.66 12.44
N GLN A 50 4.69 -29.09 11.64
CA GLN A 50 5.53 -27.98 12.08
C GLN A 50 4.72 -26.72 12.43
N LYS A 51 3.69 -26.40 11.64
CA LYS A 51 2.79 -25.28 11.89
C LYS A 51 2.01 -25.49 13.20
N GLU A 52 1.52 -26.69 13.46
CA GLU A 52 0.82 -27.01 14.71
C GLU A 52 1.76 -26.88 15.92
N MET A 53 2.98 -27.42 15.82
CA MET A 53 4.01 -27.24 16.85
C MET A 53 4.40 -25.77 17.06
N TYR A 54 4.36 -24.95 16.01
CA TYR A 54 4.61 -23.51 16.12
C TYR A 54 3.43 -22.81 16.81
N ASP A 55 2.20 -23.11 16.39
CA ASP A 55 0.98 -22.51 16.94
C ASP A 55 0.75 -22.90 18.42
N SER A 56 1.22 -24.08 18.86
CA SER A 56 1.16 -24.50 20.26
C SER A 56 2.20 -23.81 21.14
N LYS A 57 3.35 -23.42 20.58
CA LYS A 57 4.39 -22.65 21.28
C LYS A 57 4.05 -21.17 21.45
N LEU A 58 3.11 -20.65 20.66
CA LEU A 58 2.74 -19.23 20.70
C LEU A 58 1.82 -18.91 21.88
N THR A 59 2.20 -17.88 22.65
CA THR A 59 1.35 -17.27 23.67
C THR A 59 0.17 -16.50 23.05
N ALA A 60 -0.87 -16.22 23.84
CA ALA A 60 -1.99 -15.40 23.40
C ALA A 60 -1.54 -14.00 22.91
N GLN A 61 -0.64 -13.35 23.65
CA GLN A 61 -0.09 -12.04 23.27
C GLN A 61 0.67 -12.08 21.95
N GLN A 62 1.48 -13.11 21.70
CA GLN A 62 2.19 -13.26 20.42
C GLN A 62 1.21 -13.53 19.26
N LYS A 63 0.15 -14.33 19.49
CA LYS A 63 -0.90 -14.56 18.47
C LYS A 63 -1.63 -13.27 18.12
N GLU A 64 -1.90 -12.42 19.11
CA GLU A 64 -2.52 -11.11 18.90
C GLU A 64 -1.60 -10.16 18.14
N ALA A 65 -0.33 -10.04 18.54
CA ALA A 65 0.67 -9.24 17.83
C ALA A 65 0.82 -9.68 16.36
N LEU A 66 0.83 -10.99 16.08
CA LEU A 66 0.85 -11.51 14.71
C LEU A 66 -0.41 -11.13 13.91
N LYS A 67 -1.59 -11.12 14.55
CA LYS A 67 -2.84 -10.66 13.91
C LYS A 67 -2.80 -9.17 13.62
N GLU A 68 -2.31 -8.34 14.54
CA GLU A 68 -2.13 -6.90 14.34
C GLU A 68 -1.20 -6.61 13.16
N MET A 69 -0.03 -7.27 13.13
CA MET A 69 0.92 -7.14 12.02
C MET A 69 0.31 -7.58 10.68
N ALA A 70 -0.48 -8.65 10.68
CA ALA A 70 -1.18 -9.11 9.48
C ALA A 70 -2.22 -8.08 8.99
N ILE A 71 -3.00 -7.49 9.90
CA ILE A 71 -3.97 -6.43 9.58
C ILE A 71 -3.24 -5.18 9.06
N GLU A 72 -2.15 -4.75 9.71
CA GLU A 72 -1.35 -3.60 9.26
C GLU A 72 -0.79 -3.83 7.84
N LYS A 73 -0.24 -5.02 7.58
CA LYS A 73 0.28 -5.38 6.26
C LYS A 73 -0.83 -5.37 5.20
N ARG A 74 -2.01 -5.89 5.53
CA ARG A 74 -3.19 -5.85 4.64
C ARG A 74 -3.64 -4.41 4.39
N LEU A 75 -3.75 -3.58 5.43
CA LEU A 75 -4.07 -2.16 5.33
C LEU A 75 -3.10 -1.41 4.40
N LYS A 76 -1.80 -1.59 4.60
CA LYS A 76 -0.75 -0.97 3.78
C LYS A 76 -0.85 -1.40 2.32
N SER A 77 -1.05 -2.70 2.08
CA SER A 77 -1.21 -3.25 0.73
C SER A 77 -2.48 -2.74 0.03
N THR A 78 -3.63 -2.77 0.71
CA THR A 78 -4.91 -2.27 0.18
C THR A 78 -4.84 -0.77 -0.10
N LYS A 79 -4.26 0.03 0.80
CA LYS A 79 -4.03 1.47 0.60
C LYS A 79 -3.13 1.74 -0.62
N ARG A 80 -2.06 0.96 -0.80
CA ARG A 80 -1.18 1.07 -1.98
C ARG A 80 -1.95 0.77 -3.27
N LYS A 81 -2.73 -0.32 -3.31
CA LYS A 81 -3.55 -0.69 -4.48
C LYS A 81 -4.58 0.39 -4.82
N LEU A 82 -5.26 0.95 -3.80
CA LEU A 82 -6.19 2.05 -3.99
C LEU A 82 -5.49 3.28 -4.58
N ASN A 83 -4.36 3.71 -4.00
CA ASN A 83 -3.60 4.86 -4.51
C ASN A 83 -3.08 4.65 -5.94
N GLU A 84 -2.62 3.44 -6.25
CA GLU A 84 -2.18 3.07 -7.59
C GLU A 84 -3.34 3.12 -8.59
N LYS A 85 -4.51 2.61 -8.23
CA LYS A 85 -5.72 2.71 -9.06
C LYS A 85 -6.15 4.15 -9.27
N LEU A 86 -6.18 4.95 -8.21
CA LEU A 86 -6.51 6.38 -8.33
C LEU A 86 -5.52 7.14 -9.23
N ARG A 87 -4.23 6.75 -9.21
CA ARG A 87 -3.21 7.29 -10.11
C ARG A 87 -3.42 6.84 -11.56
N GLN A 88 -3.72 5.56 -11.79
CA GLN A 88 -4.04 5.03 -13.13
C GLN A 88 -5.29 5.68 -13.72
N LEU A 89 -6.23 6.07 -12.87
CA LEU A 89 -7.46 6.75 -13.26
C LEU A 89 -7.33 8.28 -13.27
N GLU A 90 -6.10 8.81 -13.15
CA GLU A 90 -5.80 10.24 -13.19
C GLU A 90 -6.71 11.07 -12.29
N ARG A 91 -6.96 10.60 -11.06
CA ARG A 91 -7.77 11.36 -10.11
C ARG A 91 -7.15 12.76 -9.91
N PRO A 92 -7.95 13.84 -10.01
CA PRO A 92 -7.48 15.19 -9.75
C PRO A 92 -6.77 15.27 -8.40
N LYS A 93 -5.60 15.92 -8.39
CA LYS A 93 -4.80 16.09 -7.17
C LYS A 93 -5.55 16.99 -6.21
N ALA A 94 -5.47 16.68 -4.91
CA ALA A 94 -6.10 17.50 -3.88
C ALA A 94 -5.72 18.99 -3.99
N PRO A 95 -6.63 19.91 -3.61
CA PRO A 95 -6.35 21.33 -3.68
C PRO A 95 -5.20 21.69 -2.74
N ARG A 96 -4.39 22.64 -3.17
CA ARG A 96 -3.23 23.14 -2.43
C ARG A 96 -3.69 24.21 -1.45
N SER A 97 -3.27 24.07 -0.20
CA SER A 97 -3.53 25.08 0.82
C SER A 97 -2.69 26.35 0.59
N ALA A 98 -3.09 27.46 1.21
CA ALA A 98 -2.34 28.71 1.19
C ALA A 98 -0.88 28.51 1.65
N TYR A 99 -0.69 27.72 2.70
CA TYR A 99 0.64 27.33 3.18
C TYR A 99 1.46 26.56 2.13
N LEU A 100 0.84 25.67 1.35
CA LEU A 100 1.53 24.93 0.30
C LEU A 100 1.96 25.85 -0.86
N PHE A 101 1.15 26.85 -1.19
CA PHE A 101 1.54 27.90 -2.13
C PHE A 101 2.70 28.76 -1.60
N PHE A 102 2.63 29.16 -0.34
CA PHE A 102 3.71 29.91 0.33
C PHE A 102 5.01 29.13 0.34
N THR A 103 4.99 27.90 0.85
CA THR A 103 6.18 27.04 0.92
C THR A 103 6.76 26.78 -0.47
N THR A 104 5.93 26.57 -1.50
CA THR A 104 6.42 26.40 -2.88
C THR A 104 7.10 27.67 -3.40
N ALA A 105 6.54 28.84 -3.12
CA ALA A 105 7.09 30.12 -3.56
C ALA A 105 8.39 30.51 -2.82
N LYS A 106 8.52 30.09 -1.55
CA LYS A 106 9.64 30.44 -0.67
C LYS A 106 10.70 29.35 -0.52
N ARG A 107 10.51 28.20 -1.18
CA ARG A 107 11.44 27.06 -1.07
C ARG A 107 12.84 27.38 -1.59
N SER A 108 12.94 28.18 -2.65
CA SER A 108 14.21 28.65 -3.22
C SER A 108 15.01 29.47 -2.21
N ASP A 109 14.34 30.27 -1.39
CA ASP A 109 14.95 31.22 -0.45
C ASP A 109 15.63 30.51 0.73
N VAL A 110 15.28 29.25 0.95
CA VAL A 110 15.82 28.38 2.03
C VAL A 110 16.55 27.15 1.46
N GLN A 111 16.85 27.15 0.17
CA GLN A 111 17.56 26.06 -0.49
C GLN A 111 19.00 25.96 0.04
N GLY A 112 19.46 24.73 0.32
CA GLY A 112 20.82 24.47 0.85
C GLY A 112 20.87 24.01 2.30
N LYS A 113 19.78 24.12 3.06
CA LYS A 113 19.63 23.52 4.40
C LYS A 113 19.17 22.06 4.33
N HIS A 114 19.34 21.32 5.43
CA HIS A 114 18.77 19.98 5.54
C HIS A 114 17.24 20.02 5.41
N ALA A 115 16.63 19.00 4.79
CA ALA A 115 15.21 19.02 4.42
C ALA A 115 14.27 19.27 5.62
N THR A 116 14.63 18.82 6.83
CA THR A 116 13.87 19.09 8.06
C THR A 116 13.95 20.55 8.48
N GLU A 117 15.12 21.18 8.36
CA GLU A 117 15.36 22.58 8.71
C GLU A 117 14.70 23.56 7.71
N VAL A 118 14.62 23.15 6.45
CA VAL A 118 13.86 23.89 5.42
C VAL A 118 12.40 24.03 5.83
N MET A 119 11.77 22.93 6.26
CA MET A 119 10.35 22.95 6.62
C MET A 119 10.09 23.73 7.91
N THR A 120 10.96 23.61 8.92
CA THR A 120 10.82 24.38 10.16
C THR A 120 11.00 25.88 9.92
N THR A 121 11.98 26.27 9.10
CA THR A 121 12.19 27.68 8.71
C THR A 121 10.96 28.23 8.00
N LEU A 122 10.43 27.52 6.99
CA LEU A 122 9.22 27.95 6.26
C LEU A 122 7.99 28.05 7.18
N ALA A 123 7.85 27.14 8.14
CA ALA A 123 6.76 27.19 9.11
C ALA A 123 6.84 28.43 10.01
N GLN A 124 8.05 28.81 10.44
CA GLN A 124 8.29 30.05 11.19
C GLN A 124 7.97 31.29 10.34
N MET A 125 8.51 31.36 9.11
CA MET A 125 8.25 32.47 8.20
C MET A 125 6.76 32.65 7.90
N TRP A 126 5.99 31.57 7.78
CA TRP A 126 4.54 31.65 7.61
C TRP A 126 3.81 32.18 8.85
N ARG A 127 4.27 31.81 10.05
CA ARG A 127 3.68 32.28 11.31
C ARG A 127 3.92 33.77 11.52
N GLU A 128 5.11 34.25 11.16
CA GLU A 128 5.53 35.65 11.29
C GLU A 128 4.98 36.54 10.17
N LEU A 129 4.51 35.95 9.07
CA LEU A 129 3.95 36.72 7.95
C LEU A 129 2.66 37.46 8.41
N PRO A 130 2.55 38.78 8.16
CA PRO A 130 1.33 39.52 8.45
C PRO A 130 0.17 39.04 7.57
N GLU A 131 -1.06 39.25 8.02
CA GLU A 131 -2.27 38.79 7.31
C GLU A 131 -2.36 39.33 5.88
N ASP A 132 -1.94 40.58 5.66
CA ASP A 132 -1.85 41.17 4.31
C ASP A 132 -0.87 40.42 3.40
N GLY A 133 0.24 39.93 3.96
CA GLY A 133 1.21 39.10 3.26
C GLY A 133 0.70 37.68 2.98
N LYS A 134 -0.20 37.16 3.83
CA LYS A 134 -0.84 35.85 3.64
C LYS A 134 -1.97 35.89 2.61
N LYS A 135 -2.68 37.01 2.49
CA LYS A 135 -3.82 37.22 1.59
C LYS A 135 -3.62 36.69 0.15
N PRO A 136 -2.53 37.00 -0.58
CA PRO A 136 -2.34 36.47 -1.93
C PRO A 136 -2.22 34.94 -1.99
N TYR A 137 -1.79 34.29 -0.91
CA TYR A 137 -1.72 32.83 -0.84
C TYR A 137 -3.09 32.20 -0.54
N PHE A 138 -3.93 32.88 0.25
CA PHE A 138 -5.32 32.48 0.45
C PHE A 138 -6.15 32.60 -0.83
N GLU A 139 -5.99 33.69 -1.59
CA GLU A 139 -6.65 33.85 -2.89
C GLU A 139 -6.24 32.75 -3.87
N LYS A 140 -4.95 32.39 -3.92
CA LYS A 140 -4.45 31.23 -4.70
C LYS A 140 -5.05 29.91 -4.24
N ALA A 141 -5.20 29.70 -2.93
CA ALA A 141 -5.80 28.50 -2.36
C ALA A 141 -7.28 28.36 -2.76
N GLU A 142 -8.03 29.45 -2.71
CA GLU A 142 -9.44 29.46 -3.14
C GLU A 142 -9.59 29.20 -4.64
N ALA A 143 -8.76 29.83 -5.48
CA ALA A 143 -8.74 29.55 -6.92
C ALA A 143 -8.40 28.07 -7.21
N ASP A 144 -7.45 27.50 -6.47
CA ASP A 144 -7.03 26.10 -6.61
C ASP A 144 -8.09 25.11 -6.13
N ARG A 145 -8.86 25.49 -5.11
CA ARG A 145 -10.06 24.77 -4.64
C ARG A 145 -11.14 24.74 -5.71
N ALA A 146 -11.47 25.88 -6.31
CA ALA A 146 -12.45 25.95 -7.40
C ALA A 146 -12.02 25.10 -8.61
N ARG A 147 -10.73 25.15 -8.97
CA ARG A 147 -10.14 24.30 -10.01
C ARG A 147 -10.31 22.80 -9.68
N TYR A 148 -10.00 22.39 -8.45
CA TYR A 148 -10.16 21.00 -8.03
C TYR A 148 -11.61 20.54 -8.06
N GLU A 149 -12.55 21.37 -7.62
CA GLU A 149 -13.98 21.06 -7.65
C GLU A 149 -14.48 20.82 -9.08
N ALA A 150 -14.08 21.67 -10.02
CA ALA A 150 -14.40 21.52 -11.45
C ALA A 150 -13.78 20.25 -12.06
N GLU A 151 -12.48 20.02 -11.84
CA GLU A 151 -11.78 18.81 -12.33
C GLU A 151 -12.38 17.54 -11.72
N MET A 152 -12.75 17.57 -10.43
CA MET A 152 -13.33 16.43 -9.73
C MET A 152 -14.73 16.10 -10.26
N ALA A 153 -15.55 17.10 -10.56
CA ALA A 153 -16.86 16.88 -11.15
C ALA A 153 -16.77 16.20 -12.53
N VAL A 154 -15.83 16.64 -13.38
CA VAL A 154 -15.56 16.00 -14.68
C VAL A 154 -15.05 14.58 -14.49
N TRP A 155 -14.11 14.38 -13.56
CA TRP A 155 -13.54 13.07 -13.28
C TRP A 155 -14.59 12.09 -12.74
N MET A 156 -15.46 12.52 -11.82
CA MET A 156 -16.54 11.69 -11.28
C MET A 156 -17.50 11.23 -12.38
N LYS A 157 -17.93 12.14 -13.26
CA LYS A 157 -18.77 11.79 -14.42
C LYS A 157 -18.07 10.78 -15.35
N ARG A 158 -16.76 10.94 -15.58
CA ARG A 158 -15.96 9.96 -16.35
C ARG A 158 -15.94 8.59 -15.66
N MET A 159 -15.72 8.54 -14.35
CA MET A 159 -15.65 7.28 -13.59
C MET A 159 -16.99 6.53 -13.57
N GLU A 160 -18.10 7.27 -13.49
CA GLU A 160 -19.46 6.72 -13.55
C GLU A 160 -19.74 6.14 -14.94
N LYS A 161 -19.44 6.91 -16.01
CA LYS A 161 -19.62 6.44 -17.40
C LYS A 161 -18.78 5.20 -17.73
N GLU A 162 -17.58 5.11 -17.17
CA GLU A 162 -16.68 3.97 -17.39
C GLU A 162 -16.96 2.77 -16.45
N GLY A 163 -17.92 2.88 -15.53
CA GLY A 163 -18.24 1.81 -14.55
C GLY A 163 -17.10 1.52 -13.56
N LYS A 164 -16.15 2.44 -13.39
CA LYS A 164 -14.97 2.27 -12.52
C LYS A 164 -15.20 2.77 -11.11
N TRP A 165 -16.35 3.39 -10.86
CA TRP A 165 -16.75 3.91 -9.55
C TRP A 165 -16.90 2.79 -8.51
N ASP A 166 -17.52 1.67 -8.89
CA ASP A 166 -17.76 0.53 -8.00
C ASP A 166 -16.45 -0.09 -7.51
N LEU A 167 -15.50 -0.33 -8.43
CA LEU A 167 -14.17 -0.82 -8.08
C LEU A 167 -13.45 0.07 -7.05
N LEU A 168 -13.61 1.39 -7.14
CA LEU A 168 -13.00 2.32 -6.19
C LEU A 168 -13.71 2.28 -4.83
N ASN A 169 -15.03 2.08 -4.82
CA ASN A 169 -15.80 1.95 -3.58
C ASN A 169 -15.47 0.64 -2.87
N ASP A 170 -15.37 -0.48 -3.59
CA ASP A 170 -14.95 -1.77 -3.04
C ASP A 170 -13.59 -1.67 -2.33
N LEU A 171 -12.62 -0.98 -2.94
CA LEU A 171 -11.31 -0.76 -2.34
C LEU A 171 -11.35 0.16 -1.11
N LYS A 172 -12.23 1.18 -1.12
CA LYS A 172 -12.45 2.07 0.03
C LYS A 172 -13.14 1.34 1.18
N ASP A 173 -14.11 0.49 0.87
CA ASP A 173 -14.88 -0.28 1.85
C ASP A 173 -14.00 -1.37 2.46
N ASN A 174 -13.21 -2.08 1.66
CA ASN A 174 -12.18 -2.98 2.17
C ASN A 174 -11.22 -2.27 3.14
N LEU A 175 -10.78 -1.05 2.80
CA LEU A 175 -9.93 -0.25 3.70
C LEU A 175 -10.67 0.16 4.99
N ARG A 176 -11.97 0.47 4.90
CA ARG A 176 -12.82 0.81 6.06
C ARG A 176 -12.98 -0.40 6.98
N GLU A 177 -13.27 -1.58 6.43
CA GLU A 177 -13.41 -2.82 7.21
C GLU A 177 -12.09 -3.23 7.87
N LEU A 178 -10.97 -3.17 7.16
CA LEU A 178 -9.66 -3.43 7.75
C LEU A 178 -9.30 -2.46 8.88
N LYS A 179 -9.73 -1.19 8.81
CA LYS A 179 -9.56 -0.22 9.89
C LYS A 179 -10.44 -0.55 11.11
N LYS A 180 -11.67 -1.02 10.88
CA LYS A 180 -12.53 -1.52 11.96
C LYS A 180 -11.93 -2.75 12.62
N GLU A 181 -11.39 -3.71 11.84
CA GLU A 181 -10.66 -4.86 12.36
C GLU A 181 -9.48 -4.41 13.22
N GLN A 182 -8.67 -3.44 12.75
CA GLN A 182 -7.56 -2.89 13.50
C GLN A 182 -8.01 -2.25 14.83
N HIS A 183 -9.01 -1.37 14.81
CA HIS A 183 -9.54 -0.73 16.03
C HIS A 183 -10.23 -1.71 16.98
N GLY A 184 -10.88 -2.76 16.44
CA GLY A 184 -11.49 -3.82 17.22
C GLY A 184 -10.46 -4.69 17.94
N VAL A 185 -9.27 -4.86 17.36
CA VAL A 185 -8.14 -5.50 18.04
C VAL A 185 -7.58 -4.59 19.14
N VAL A 186 -7.37 -3.30 18.85
CA VAL A 186 -6.86 -2.30 19.83
C VAL A 186 -7.80 -2.16 21.04
N LYS A 187 -9.14 -2.16 20.84
CA LYS A 187 -10.08 -2.09 21.98
C LYS A 187 -10.04 -3.33 22.88
N LYS A 188 -9.75 -4.52 22.32
CA LYS A 188 -9.69 -5.77 23.11
C LYS A 188 -8.42 -5.85 23.96
N THR A 189 -7.30 -5.36 23.44
CA THR A 189 -6.03 -5.31 24.19
C THR A 189 -6.09 -4.28 25.32
N ASP A 190 -6.75 -3.13 25.11
CA ASP A 190 -6.90 -2.07 26.13
C ASP A 190 -7.87 -2.47 27.27
N SER A 191 -8.90 -3.27 26.96
CA SER A 191 -9.88 -3.76 27.96
C SER A 191 -9.32 -4.83 28.91
N GLY A 192 -8.13 -5.38 28.62
CA GLY A 192 -7.43 -6.37 29.45
C GLY A 192 -6.54 -5.78 30.56
N LEU A 193 -6.45 -4.45 30.64
CA LEU A 193 -5.63 -3.70 31.60
C LEU A 193 -6.46 -3.10 32.76
N GLN A 194 -7.60 -3.71 33.10
CA GLN A 194 -8.31 -3.39 34.34
C GLN A 194 -7.59 -4.11 35.50
N TYR A 195 -6.87 -3.31 36.28
CA TYR A 195 -6.08 -3.64 37.46
C TYR A 195 -6.77 -4.65 38.40
N LYS A 196 -6.03 -5.69 38.80
CA LYS A 196 -6.25 -6.42 40.06
C LYS A 196 -5.40 -5.78 41.15
#